data_AF-A0A3A6P726-F1
#
_entry.id   AF-A0A3A6P726-F1
#
_cell.length_a   1.000
_cell.length_b   1.000
_cell.length_c   1.000
_cell.angle_alpha   90.00
_cell.angle_beta   90.00
_cell.angle_gamma   90.00
#
_symmetry.space_group_name_H-M   'P 1'
#
loop_
_entity.id
_entity.type
_entity.pdbx_description
1 polymer ?
#
loop_
_entity_poly.entity_id
_entity_poly.type
_entity_poly.pdbx_seq_one_letter_code
_entity_poly.pdbx_strand_id
1 'polypeptide(L)'
;MILAETIARAIAPPAKTTVSQWADRHRVLAGPAVAESGRWRTSRVEYTREIMDCFSDPAVETVSWMAASQVGKSELILNVAGYFVHVDPCPMLIVQDTLPSARDFSQSRLAPMIEETPCLRAKVAEPKGRDPDNTLLRKTYAGGQISLASAQSPGDLSGRPRRVVLADELGRYEDTREGDPVALMRRRTSNFWNRKLGFLSSPADKGTCRIEGQFLEGDRRRFHVPCPHCGREQVLRHPNVVWDKLEDENGNPVRDENGKLIHLPETARYACEACGSLWGDAERDRAVRRGRWVAERPFKGHASFHLNALYSPWVPLAKYADEFLKAKKLPGTLKVFVNTFMAETWEDAGESVDEDEIYRRAVSEAWEPKPAIPAQVAVITAAVDQQENRLEVEVIGWGRDEEAWSLLWVQIYGDPLLPEVWARADSVLLGKFTTADGRELGIRAAGVDTGGPAGGPEMAYAFCKSRWFRRVWALKGKARGLGVEVWPPRFSKRNKGNVPLFVVNVDEAKLVVTERLKIEARGPGYCHFPKDRPSGYFRMFGAERLVTKYQRGFPVKRWHRASGRPNEALDLWGYNYAVLCGLRRQGFDLNRECDRIVARRSADPAEGRPAAVRPLHAPGASMAQPADPYL
;
A
#
# COMPACT_ATOMS: atom_id res chain seq x y z
N MET A 1 -17.06 9.04 -65.31
CA MET A 1 -16.30 9.76 -64.27
C MET A 1 -16.74 9.39 -62.85
N ILE A 2 -18.03 9.40 -62.51
CA ILE A 2 -18.54 9.13 -61.13
C ILE A 2 -18.11 7.76 -60.57
N LEU A 3 -18.14 6.69 -61.37
CA LEU A 3 -17.74 5.35 -60.90
C LEU A 3 -16.24 5.27 -60.58
N ALA A 4 -15.40 5.89 -61.41
CA ALA A 4 -13.94 5.92 -61.21
C ALA A 4 -13.56 6.75 -59.97
N GLU A 5 -14.24 7.88 -59.72
CA GLU A 5 -14.03 8.66 -58.50
C GLU A 5 -14.54 7.94 -57.25
N THR A 6 -15.65 7.20 -57.35
CA THR A 6 -16.21 6.40 -56.24
C THR A 6 -15.27 5.25 -55.89
N ILE A 7 -14.76 4.54 -56.90
CA ILE A 7 -13.76 3.49 -56.74
C ILE A 7 -12.46 4.09 -56.19
N ALA A 8 -11.96 5.20 -56.75
CA ALA A 8 -10.75 5.86 -56.24
C ALA A 8 -10.89 6.28 -54.77
N ARG A 9 -12.06 6.79 -54.34
CA ARG A 9 -12.35 7.10 -52.93
C ARG A 9 -12.45 5.86 -52.05
N ALA A 10 -12.91 4.73 -52.60
CA ALA A 10 -13.04 3.47 -51.86
C ALA A 10 -11.70 2.74 -51.67
N ILE A 11 -10.74 2.88 -52.61
CA ILE A 11 -9.41 2.25 -52.53
C ILE A 11 -8.34 3.21 -51.99
N ALA A 12 -8.63 4.53 -51.90
CA ALA A 12 -7.70 5.49 -51.32
C ALA A 12 -7.39 5.11 -49.87
N PRO A 13 -6.09 5.07 -49.47
CA PRO A 13 -5.75 4.82 -48.08
C PRO A 13 -6.42 5.87 -47.19
N PRO A 14 -6.97 5.48 -46.02
CA PRO A 14 -7.58 6.43 -45.11
C PRO A 14 -6.61 7.57 -44.80
N ALA A 15 -7.11 8.80 -44.74
CA ALA A 15 -6.28 9.93 -44.35
C ALA A 15 -5.63 9.66 -43.00
N LYS A 16 -4.29 9.74 -42.91
CA LYS A 16 -3.52 9.60 -41.67
C LYS A 16 -3.91 10.73 -40.70
N THR A 17 -4.99 10.52 -39.97
CA THR A 17 -5.57 11.44 -39.00
C THR A 17 -5.31 10.85 -37.63
N THR A 18 -4.79 11.64 -36.71
CA THR A 18 -4.63 11.17 -35.33
C THR A 18 -5.95 11.25 -34.56
N VAL A 19 -6.04 10.59 -33.40
CA VAL A 19 -7.25 10.65 -32.56
C VAL A 19 -7.57 12.10 -32.16
N SER A 20 -6.56 12.90 -31.79
CA SER A 20 -6.77 14.31 -31.42
C SER A 20 -7.28 15.17 -32.59
N GLN A 21 -6.72 14.97 -33.78
CA GLN A 21 -7.15 15.66 -34.99
C GLN A 21 -8.58 15.27 -35.40
N TRP A 22 -8.94 13.99 -35.26
CA TRP A 22 -10.30 13.52 -35.49
C TRP A 22 -11.27 14.16 -34.49
N ALA A 23 -10.92 14.18 -33.21
CA ALA A 23 -11.74 14.78 -32.16
C ALA A 23 -11.94 16.28 -32.43
N ASP A 24 -10.87 17.03 -32.71
CA ASP A 24 -10.95 18.46 -33.05
C ASP A 24 -11.82 18.72 -34.29
N ARG A 25 -11.89 17.80 -35.26
CA ARG A 25 -12.70 17.96 -36.48
C ARG A 25 -14.17 17.60 -36.30
N HIS A 26 -14.46 16.53 -35.55
CA HIS A 26 -15.78 15.90 -35.58
C HIS A 26 -16.50 15.87 -34.24
N ARG A 27 -15.77 15.78 -33.12
CA ARG A 27 -16.38 15.48 -31.82
C ARG A 27 -17.20 16.68 -31.31
N VAL A 28 -18.46 16.40 -30.99
CA VAL A 28 -19.38 17.33 -30.34
C VAL A 28 -19.63 16.88 -28.92
N LEU A 29 -19.44 17.79 -27.96
CA LEU A 29 -19.72 17.64 -26.53
C LEU A 29 -21.19 18.01 -26.29
N ALA A 30 -21.98 17.03 -25.86
CA ALA A 30 -23.41 17.17 -25.63
C ALA A 30 -23.90 16.10 -24.64
N GLY A 31 -25.03 16.38 -24.00
CA GLY A 31 -25.63 15.52 -22.98
C GLY A 31 -25.49 16.06 -21.55
N PRO A 32 -26.17 15.43 -20.57
CA PRO A 32 -26.28 15.93 -19.20
C PRO A 32 -24.98 15.82 -18.40
N ALA A 33 -24.04 14.97 -18.84
CA ALA A 33 -22.80 14.67 -18.12
C ALA A 33 -21.58 15.52 -18.56
N VAL A 34 -21.81 16.56 -19.37
CA VAL A 34 -20.75 17.39 -19.95
C VAL A 34 -20.76 18.78 -19.34
N ALA A 35 -19.59 19.24 -18.89
CA ALA A 35 -19.45 20.56 -18.25
C ALA A 35 -19.63 21.72 -19.25
N GLU A 36 -19.33 21.48 -20.53
CA GLU A 36 -19.42 22.50 -21.59
C GLU A 36 -19.91 21.86 -22.89
N SER A 37 -21.00 22.37 -23.43
CA SER A 37 -21.53 21.94 -24.72
C SER A 37 -20.79 22.59 -25.88
N GLY A 38 -20.75 21.91 -27.03
CA GLY A 38 -20.19 22.43 -28.27
C GLY A 38 -19.07 21.57 -28.82
N ARG A 39 -18.27 22.11 -29.75
CA ARG A 39 -17.22 21.33 -30.40
C ARG A 39 -16.04 21.07 -29.45
N TRP A 40 -15.54 19.83 -29.45
CA TRP A 40 -14.31 19.48 -28.73
C TRP A 40 -13.14 20.32 -29.22
N ARG A 41 -12.32 20.76 -28.27
CA ARG A 41 -11.08 21.50 -28.54
C ARG A 41 -9.97 20.93 -27.68
N THR A 42 -9.09 20.15 -28.29
CA THR A 42 -7.93 19.53 -27.64
C THR A 42 -7.02 20.57 -27.00
N SER A 43 -6.91 21.77 -27.61
CA SER A 43 -6.14 22.89 -27.07
C SER A 43 -6.63 23.40 -25.71
N ARG A 44 -7.83 23.02 -25.27
CA ARG A 44 -8.32 23.33 -23.92
C ARG A 44 -7.75 22.37 -22.86
N VAL A 45 -7.38 21.17 -23.28
CA VAL A 45 -6.86 20.08 -22.45
C VAL A 45 -5.64 19.47 -23.15
N GLU A 46 -4.66 20.32 -23.44
CA GLU A 46 -3.54 20.01 -24.36
C GLU A 46 -2.76 18.75 -23.94
N TYR A 47 -2.67 18.49 -22.64
CA TYR A 47 -2.08 17.27 -22.08
C TYR A 47 -2.73 15.97 -22.59
N THR A 48 -3.97 16.00 -23.09
CA THR A 48 -4.64 14.83 -23.69
C THR A 48 -4.21 14.54 -25.12
N ARG A 49 -3.61 15.51 -25.84
CA ARG A 49 -3.29 15.38 -27.27
C ARG A 49 -2.42 14.17 -27.55
N GLU A 50 -1.29 14.09 -26.89
CA GLU A 50 -0.32 13.01 -27.08
C GLU A 50 -0.89 11.67 -26.62
N ILE A 51 -1.62 11.64 -25.49
CA ILE A 51 -2.25 10.42 -24.99
C ILE A 51 -3.27 9.87 -26.01
N MET A 52 -4.08 10.76 -26.61
CA MET A 52 -4.99 10.40 -27.69
C MET A 52 -4.22 9.87 -28.91
N ASP A 53 -3.18 10.57 -29.33
CA ASP A 53 -2.45 10.25 -30.55
C ASP A 53 -1.64 8.95 -30.45
N CYS A 54 -1.24 8.54 -29.24
CA CYS A 54 -0.71 7.19 -28.98
C CYS A 54 -1.66 6.06 -29.41
N PHE A 55 -2.99 6.26 -29.37
CA PHE A 55 -3.93 5.24 -29.85
C PHE A 55 -3.92 5.10 -31.38
N SER A 56 -3.55 6.15 -32.12
CA SER A 56 -3.36 6.09 -33.58
C SER A 56 -1.92 5.75 -34.01
N ASP A 57 -0.95 5.76 -33.10
CA ASP A 57 0.46 5.46 -33.39
C ASP A 57 0.71 3.94 -33.44
N PRO A 58 1.10 3.33 -34.58
CA PRO A 58 1.33 1.89 -34.67
C PRO A 58 2.44 1.37 -33.75
N ALA A 59 3.36 2.21 -33.27
CA ALA A 59 4.43 1.79 -32.36
C ALA A 59 3.97 1.62 -30.91
N VAL A 60 2.81 2.18 -30.53
CA VAL A 60 2.29 2.13 -29.16
C VAL A 60 1.24 1.03 -29.05
N GLU A 61 1.47 0.02 -28.22
CA GLU A 61 0.49 -1.04 -27.97
C GLU A 61 -0.37 -0.74 -26.73
N THR A 62 0.28 -0.27 -25.66
CA THR A 62 -0.36 0.02 -24.37
C THR A 62 -0.22 1.50 -24.02
N VAL A 63 -1.31 2.10 -23.55
CA VAL A 63 -1.38 3.45 -23.00
C VAL A 63 -1.92 3.34 -21.57
N SER A 64 -1.19 3.86 -20.58
CA SER A 64 -1.70 3.97 -19.20
C SER A 64 -1.69 5.41 -18.73
N TRP A 65 -2.73 5.82 -18.01
CA TRP A 65 -2.87 7.18 -17.49
C TRP A 65 -3.30 7.18 -16.03
N MET A 66 -2.32 7.37 -15.15
CA MET A 66 -2.50 7.55 -13.71
C MET A 66 -2.75 9.04 -13.44
N ALA A 67 -4.01 9.42 -13.31
CA ALA A 67 -4.38 10.83 -13.34
C ALA A 67 -5.44 11.19 -12.31
N ALA A 68 -5.40 12.45 -11.88
CA ALA A 68 -6.38 13.06 -11.01
C ALA A 68 -7.82 12.90 -11.54
N SER A 69 -8.79 13.09 -10.66
CA SER A 69 -10.18 13.25 -11.06
C SER A 69 -10.35 14.54 -11.85
N GLN A 70 -11.37 14.60 -12.72
CA GLN A 70 -11.71 15.81 -13.49
C GLN A 70 -10.58 16.36 -14.37
N VAL A 71 -9.82 15.47 -15.02
CA VAL A 71 -8.83 15.84 -16.06
C VAL A 71 -9.24 15.39 -17.46
N GLY A 72 -10.43 14.81 -17.64
CA GLY A 72 -10.95 14.41 -18.97
C GLY A 72 -10.66 12.96 -19.39
N LYS A 73 -10.38 12.06 -18.44
CA LYS A 73 -10.17 10.61 -18.70
C LYS A 73 -11.33 9.98 -19.49
N SER A 74 -12.56 10.19 -19.06
CA SER A 74 -13.75 9.65 -19.72
C SER A 74 -13.94 10.21 -21.14
N GLU A 75 -13.65 11.50 -21.35
CA GLU A 75 -13.72 12.11 -22.68
C GLU A 75 -12.64 11.57 -23.62
N LEU A 76 -11.46 11.25 -23.09
CA LEU A 76 -10.41 10.57 -23.86
C LEU A 76 -10.87 9.18 -24.34
N ILE A 77 -11.48 8.38 -23.46
CA ILE A 77 -12.04 7.06 -23.84
C ILE A 77 -13.05 7.21 -24.98
N LEU A 78 -13.96 8.19 -24.87
CA LEU A 78 -14.95 8.50 -25.89
C LEU A 78 -14.31 8.92 -27.21
N ASN A 79 -13.31 9.79 -27.17
CA ASN A 79 -12.61 10.25 -28.39
C ASN A 79 -11.90 9.11 -29.10
N VAL A 80 -11.24 8.23 -28.35
CA VAL A 80 -10.59 7.02 -28.89
C VAL A 80 -11.63 6.08 -29.50
N ALA A 81 -12.74 5.82 -28.80
CA ALA A 81 -13.81 4.98 -29.31
C ALA A 81 -14.42 5.56 -30.60
N GLY A 82 -14.72 6.86 -30.63
CA GLY A 82 -15.25 7.54 -31.80
C GLY A 82 -14.31 7.51 -33.00
N TYR A 83 -13.01 7.70 -32.77
CA TYR A 83 -12.00 7.55 -33.82
C TYR A 83 -12.03 6.15 -34.42
N PHE A 84 -12.03 5.10 -33.60
CA PHE A 84 -12.06 3.72 -34.10
C PHE A 84 -13.42 3.36 -34.71
N VAL A 85 -14.54 3.99 -34.36
CA VAL A 85 -15.80 3.80 -35.11
C VAL A 85 -15.73 4.45 -36.50
N HIS A 86 -15.11 5.63 -36.58
CA HIS A 86 -15.14 6.44 -37.81
C HIS A 86 -14.02 6.08 -38.79
N VAL A 87 -12.77 6.05 -38.33
CA VAL A 87 -11.57 6.01 -39.17
C VAL A 87 -11.05 4.58 -39.36
N ASP A 88 -11.07 3.77 -38.30
CA ASP A 88 -10.51 2.41 -38.31
C ASP A 88 -11.44 1.41 -37.57
N PRO A 89 -12.62 1.09 -38.15
CA PRO A 89 -13.63 0.22 -37.55
C PRO A 89 -13.08 -1.11 -37.04
N CYS A 90 -13.27 -1.39 -35.75
CA CYS A 90 -12.87 -2.66 -35.15
C CYS A 90 -13.73 -3.04 -33.93
N PRO A 91 -13.67 -4.30 -33.44
CA PRO A 91 -14.28 -4.70 -32.18
C PRO A 91 -13.57 -4.09 -30.97
N MET A 92 -14.33 -3.38 -30.13
CA MET A 92 -13.84 -2.69 -28.94
C MET A 92 -14.52 -3.19 -27.65
N LEU A 93 -13.83 -3.02 -26.53
CA LEU A 93 -14.36 -3.27 -25.19
C LEU A 93 -14.04 -2.06 -24.30
N ILE A 94 -15.08 -1.47 -23.69
CA ILE A 94 -14.94 -0.46 -22.65
C ILE A 94 -15.29 -1.11 -21.32
N VAL A 95 -14.39 -1.07 -20.36
CA VAL A 95 -14.56 -1.69 -19.04
C VAL A 95 -14.72 -0.59 -18.01
N GLN A 96 -15.75 -0.72 -17.18
CA GLN A 96 -16.01 0.12 -16.00
C GLN A 96 -15.87 -0.74 -14.73
N ASP A 97 -15.73 -0.10 -13.57
CA ASP A 97 -15.57 -0.79 -12.28
C ASP A 97 -16.74 -1.72 -11.96
N THR A 98 -17.97 -1.28 -12.24
CA THR A 98 -19.22 -1.99 -11.95
C THR A 98 -20.19 -1.97 -13.14
N LEU A 99 -21.16 -2.89 -13.13
CA LEU A 99 -22.20 -2.95 -14.16
C LEU A 99 -23.11 -1.69 -14.17
N PRO A 100 -23.53 -1.13 -13.02
CA PRO A 100 -24.21 0.17 -12.99
C PRO A 100 -23.41 1.29 -13.66
N SER A 101 -22.10 1.41 -13.37
CA SER A 101 -21.22 2.40 -14.01
C SER A 101 -21.14 2.20 -15.53
N ALA A 102 -21.07 0.96 -16.00
CA ALA A 102 -21.10 0.64 -17.43
C ALA A 102 -22.41 1.07 -18.12
N ARG A 103 -23.55 0.87 -17.44
CA ARG A 103 -24.87 1.31 -17.96
C ARG A 103 -24.97 2.82 -17.99
N ASP A 104 -24.57 3.50 -16.91
CA ASP A 104 -24.56 4.96 -16.85
C ASP A 104 -23.66 5.54 -17.94
N PHE A 105 -22.40 5.09 -18.06
CA PHE A 105 -21.48 5.57 -19.07
C PHE A 105 -22.04 5.43 -20.50
N SER A 106 -22.74 4.32 -20.77
CA SER A 106 -23.40 4.12 -22.06
C SER A 106 -24.50 5.14 -22.34
N GLN A 107 -25.37 5.41 -21.35
CA GLN A 107 -26.53 6.29 -21.48
C GLN A 107 -26.16 7.77 -21.40
N SER A 108 -25.33 8.15 -20.43
CA SER A 108 -25.05 9.52 -20.08
C SER A 108 -23.96 10.14 -20.94
N ARG A 109 -23.11 9.32 -21.57
CA ARG A 109 -21.96 9.78 -22.38
C ARG A 109 -21.88 9.21 -23.78
N LEU A 110 -21.84 7.88 -23.93
CA LEU A 110 -21.58 7.26 -25.23
C LEU A 110 -22.74 7.48 -26.22
N ALA A 111 -23.98 7.25 -25.80
CA ALA A 111 -25.15 7.46 -26.65
C ALA A 111 -25.29 8.93 -27.10
N PRO A 112 -25.23 9.95 -26.22
CA PRO A 112 -25.24 11.35 -26.62
C PRO A 112 -24.11 11.71 -27.59
N MET A 113 -22.90 11.19 -27.39
CA MET A 113 -21.79 11.42 -28.32
C MET A 113 -22.09 10.88 -29.72
N ILE A 114 -22.68 9.68 -29.82
CA ILE A 114 -23.02 9.06 -31.11
C ILE A 114 -24.10 9.89 -31.80
N GLU A 115 -25.14 10.29 -31.07
CA GLU A 115 -26.28 11.05 -31.59
C GLU A 115 -25.85 12.42 -32.13
N GLU A 116 -24.94 13.10 -31.44
CA GLU A 116 -24.56 14.48 -31.71
C GLU A 116 -23.35 14.62 -32.66
N THR A 117 -22.62 13.53 -32.89
CA THR A 117 -21.49 13.51 -33.83
C THR A 117 -21.94 12.92 -35.16
N PRO A 118 -22.14 13.72 -36.23
CA PRO A 118 -22.80 13.25 -37.46
C PRO A 118 -22.13 12.04 -38.13
N CYS A 119 -20.79 11.97 -38.10
CA CYS A 119 -20.05 10.85 -38.69
C CYS A 119 -20.19 9.54 -37.89
N LEU A 120 -20.53 9.61 -36.60
CA LEU A 120 -20.80 8.44 -35.76
C LEU A 120 -22.25 8.01 -35.91
N ARG A 121 -23.19 8.96 -35.85
CA ARG A 121 -24.62 8.71 -36.10
C ARG A 121 -24.86 8.01 -37.44
N ALA A 122 -24.12 8.38 -38.48
CA ALA A 122 -24.22 7.75 -39.80
C ALA A 122 -23.69 6.30 -39.86
N LYS A 123 -22.88 5.87 -38.88
CA LYS A 123 -22.20 4.55 -38.88
C LYS A 123 -22.76 3.57 -37.86
N VAL A 124 -23.17 4.07 -36.70
CA VAL A 124 -23.75 3.24 -35.64
C VAL A 124 -25.23 3.03 -35.97
N ALA A 125 -25.65 1.77 -36.03
CA ALA A 125 -27.03 1.45 -36.35
C ALA A 125 -28.00 2.10 -35.33
N GLU A 126 -29.11 2.65 -35.81
CA GLU A 126 -30.22 3.03 -34.92
C GLU A 126 -30.83 1.76 -34.32
N PRO A 127 -31.20 1.76 -33.02
CA PRO A 127 -31.89 0.63 -32.42
C PRO A 127 -33.29 0.47 -33.03
N LYS A 128 -33.43 -0.40 -34.04
CA LYS A 128 -34.74 -0.74 -34.64
C LYS A 128 -35.40 -1.87 -33.85
N GLY A 129 -36.28 -1.54 -32.90
CA GLY A 129 -37.10 -2.53 -32.18
C GLY A 129 -36.30 -3.54 -31.34
N ARG A 130 -36.78 -4.80 -31.24
CA ARG A 130 -36.08 -5.94 -30.60
C ARG A 130 -34.89 -6.42 -31.46
N ASP A 131 -34.01 -5.53 -31.88
CA ASP A 131 -32.75 -5.91 -32.52
C ASP A 131 -31.80 -6.45 -31.42
N PRO A 132 -31.49 -7.75 -31.40
CA PRO A 132 -30.61 -8.30 -30.39
C PRO A 132 -29.22 -7.64 -30.44
N ASP A 133 -28.77 -7.11 -31.58
CA ASP A 133 -27.40 -6.68 -31.81
C ASP A 133 -27.07 -5.25 -31.39
N ASN A 134 -28.07 -4.43 -31.05
CA ASN A 134 -27.87 -3.09 -30.49
C ASN A 134 -28.62 -2.93 -29.16
N THR A 135 -27.90 -3.04 -28.05
CA THR A 135 -28.46 -2.97 -26.70
C THR A 135 -27.88 -1.79 -25.91
N LEU A 136 -28.27 -1.70 -24.64
CA LEU A 136 -27.70 -0.71 -23.73
C LEU A 136 -26.17 -0.82 -23.62
N LEU A 137 -25.63 -2.03 -23.57
CA LEU A 137 -24.19 -2.29 -23.36
C LEU A 137 -23.47 -2.74 -24.63
N ARG A 138 -24.14 -2.66 -25.79
CA ARG A 138 -23.57 -3.08 -27.07
C ARG A 138 -24.04 -2.15 -28.18
N LYS A 139 -23.10 -1.49 -28.87
CA LYS A 139 -23.33 -0.67 -30.06
C LYS A 139 -22.64 -1.30 -31.26
N THR A 140 -23.37 -1.55 -32.34
CA THR A 140 -22.86 -2.26 -33.53
C THR A 140 -22.76 -1.31 -34.73
N TYR A 141 -21.74 -1.50 -35.56
CA TYR A 141 -21.46 -0.71 -36.76
C TYR A 141 -20.72 -1.56 -37.80
N ALA A 142 -20.67 -1.10 -39.05
CA ALA A 142 -19.92 -1.79 -40.09
C ALA A 142 -18.43 -1.90 -39.71
N GLY A 143 -17.94 -3.14 -39.59
CA GLY A 143 -16.55 -3.44 -39.20
C GLY A 143 -16.30 -3.64 -37.70
N GLY A 144 -17.31 -3.53 -36.82
CA GLY A 144 -17.09 -3.78 -35.40
C GLY A 144 -18.27 -3.56 -34.46
N GLN A 145 -17.97 -3.58 -33.17
CA GLN A 145 -18.93 -3.27 -32.10
C GLN A 145 -18.18 -2.67 -30.90
N ILE A 146 -18.82 -1.78 -30.16
CA ILE A 146 -18.42 -1.39 -28.81
C ILE A 146 -19.23 -2.23 -27.84
N SER A 147 -18.55 -3.01 -27.00
CA SER A 147 -19.16 -3.67 -25.85
C SER A 147 -18.73 -2.97 -24.56
N LEU A 148 -19.67 -2.76 -23.64
CA LEU A 148 -19.40 -2.24 -22.31
C LEU A 148 -19.53 -3.37 -21.29
N ALA A 149 -18.57 -3.47 -20.38
CA ALA A 149 -18.50 -4.54 -19.38
C ALA A 149 -18.14 -4.04 -17.99
N SER A 150 -18.47 -4.85 -16.99
CA SER A 150 -18.01 -4.69 -15.61
C SER A 150 -16.70 -5.43 -15.40
N ALA A 151 -15.75 -4.82 -14.69
CA ALA A 151 -14.53 -5.48 -14.24
C ALA A 151 -14.80 -6.72 -13.36
N GLN A 152 -15.98 -6.76 -12.72
CA GLN A 152 -16.40 -7.85 -11.83
C GLN A 152 -16.95 -9.08 -12.58
N SER A 153 -17.13 -8.99 -13.90
CA SER A 153 -17.70 -10.06 -14.72
C SER A 153 -16.61 -10.74 -15.55
N PRO A 154 -15.90 -11.77 -15.03
CA PRO A 154 -14.86 -12.46 -15.79
C PRO A 154 -15.34 -12.97 -17.15
N GLY A 155 -16.58 -13.46 -17.25
CA GLY A 155 -17.19 -13.88 -18.53
C GLY A 155 -17.29 -12.76 -19.57
N ASP A 156 -17.54 -11.52 -19.17
CA ASP A 156 -17.59 -10.37 -20.08
C ASP A 156 -16.18 -9.94 -20.52
N LEU A 157 -15.22 -10.05 -19.60
CA LEU A 157 -13.79 -9.82 -19.88
C LEU A 157 -13.17 -10.94 -20.73
N SER A 158 -13.72 -12.15 -20.68
CA SER A 158 -13.18 -13.33 -21.34
C SER A 158 -13.94 -13.77 -22.59
N GLY A 159 -15.15 -13.28 -22.83
CA GLY A 159 -16.08 -13.89 -23.77
C GLY A 159 -15.75 -13.77 -25.27
N ARG A 160 -15.09 -12.70 -25.73
CA ARG A 160 -14.84 -12.48 -27.19
C ARG A 160 -13.51 -11.76 -27.47
N PRO A 161 -12.83 -12.03 -28.60
CA PRO A 161 -11.66 -11.27 -29.04
C PRO A 161 -12.01 -9.80 -29.30
N ARG A 162 -11.11 -8.89 -28.91
CA ARG A 162 -11.26 -7.43 -29.06
C ARG A 162 -9.95 -6.86 -29.54
N ARG A 163 -9.97 -5.90 -30.46
CA ARG A 163 -8.74 -5.23 -30.92
C ARG A 163 -8.36 -4.08 -30.00
N VAL A 164 -9.33 -3.30 -29.55
CA VAL A 164 -9.13 -2.16 -28.65
C VAL A 164 -9.84 -2.43 -27.32
N VAL A 165 -9.13 -2.29 -26.21
CA VAL A 165 -9.70 -2.38 -24.85
C VAL A 165 -9.38 -1.10 -24.10
N LEU A 166 -10.40 -0.46 -23.52
CA LEU A 166 -10.29 0.77 -22.75
C LEU A 166 -10.88 0.51 -21.35
N ALA A 167 -10.04 0.43 -20.33
CA ALA A 167 -10.45 0.21 -18.95
C ALA A 167 -10.38 1.52 -18.16
N ASP A 168 -11.53 1.98 -17.68
CA ASP A 168 -11.66 3.13 -16.80
C ASP A 168 -11.67 2.69 -15.32
N GLU A 169 -11.29 3.59 -14.42
CA GLU A 169 -11.24 3.33 -12.97
C GLU A 169 -10.42 2.08 -12.57
N LEU A 170 -9.36 1.74 -13.32
CA LEU A 170 -8.51 0.55 -13.08
C LEU A 170 -7.98 0.42 -11.64
N GLY A 171 -7.73 1.53 -10.94
CA GLY A 171 -7.28 1.55 -9.56
C GLY A 171 -8.28 0.93 -8.57
N ARG A 172 -9.55 0.79 -8.96
CA ARG A 172 -10.63 0.20 -8.15
C ARG A 172 -10.90 -1.28 -8.46
N TYR A 173 -10.23 -1.85 -9.46
CA TYR A 173 -10.51 -3.21 -9.89
C TYR A 173 -9.96 -4.18 -8.85
N GLU A 174 -10.76 -5.19 -8.52
CA GLU A 174 -10.36 -6.31 -7.68
C GLU A 174 -10.02 -7.53 -8.53
N ASP A 175 -9.36 -8.53 -7.94
CA ASP A 175 -9.15 -9.80 -8.62
C ASP A 175 -10.48 -10.52 -8.84
N THR A 176 -10.65 -11.06 -10.04
CA THR A 176 -11.83 -11.86 -10.38
C THR A 176 -11.63 -13.31 -9.93
N ARG A 177 -12.69 -14.12 -9.98
CA ARG A 177 -12.59 -15.57 -9.76
C ARG A 177 -11.66 -16.26 -10.77
N GLU A 178 -11.48 -15.68 -11.97
CA GLU A 178 -10.59 -16.20 -13.02
C GLU A 178 -9.18 -15.58 -12.95
N GLY A 179 -8.89 -14.76 -11.94
CA GLY A 179 -7.61 -14.09 -11.72
C GLY A 179 -7.62 -12.60 -12.09
N ASP A 180 -6.44 -12.08 -12.41
CA ASP A 180 -6.21 -10.65 -12.66
C ASP A 180 -6.98 -10.15 -13.91
N PRO A 181 -7.87 -9.16 -13.77
CA PRO A 181 -8.62 -8.60 -14.89
C PRO A 181 -7.73 -7.99 -15.99
N VAL A 182 -6.56 -7.44 -15.65
CA VAL A 182 -5.63 -6.89 -16.66
C VAL A 182 -5.08 -7.99 -17.54
N ALA A 183 -4.62 -9.09 -16.95
CA ALA A 183 -4.19 -10.27 -17.68
C ALA A 183 -5.31 -10.85 -18.58
N LEU A 184 -6.55 -10.90 -18.11
CA LEU A 184 -7.69 -11.35 -18.91
C LEU A 184 -7.91 -10.46 -20.15
N MET A 185 -7.88 -9.14 -19.97
CA MET A 185 -8.02 -8.16 -21.05
C MET A 185 -6.87 -8.27 -22.08
N ARG A 186 -5.62 -8.42 -21.62
CA ARG A 186 -4.45 -8.62 -22.49
C ARG A 186 -4.58 -9.89 -23.32
N ARG A 187 -5.08 -11.00 -22.74
CA ARG A 187 -5.31 -12.23 -23.52
C ARG A 187 -6.36 -12.06 -24.61
N ARG A 188 -7.40 -11.23 -24.42
CA ARG A 188 -8.44 -11.02 -25.45
C ARG A 188 -7.98 -10.29 -26.69
N THR A 189 -6.89 -9.54 -26.57
CA THR A 189 -6.32 -8.76 -27.68
C THR A 189 -5.19 -9.51 -28.39
N SER A 190 -4.76 -10.66 -27.88
CA SER A 190 -3.59 -11.42 -28.36
C SER A 190 -3.62 -11.79 -29.84
N ASN A 191 -4.80 -12.01 -30.42
CA ASN A 191 -4.96 -12.38 -31.83
C ASN A 191 -4.81 -11.18 -32.80
N PHE A 192 -4.69 -9.95 -32.29
CA PHE A 192 -4.56 -8.74 -33.11
C PHE A 192 -3.14 -8.18 -32.99
N TRP A 193 -2.39 -8.18 -34.10
CA TRP A 193 -1.04 -7.61 -34.18
C TRP A 193 -1.04 -6.09 -33.96
N ASN A 194 -2.13 -5.42 -34.29
CA ASN A 194 -2.35 -3.97 -34.14
C ASN A 194 -3.33 -3.65 -32.99
N ARG A 195 -3.26 -4.41 -31.89
CA ARG A 195 -4.07 -4.20 -30.70
C ARG A 195 -3.76 -2.88 -29.99
N LYS A 196 -4.74 -2.38 -29.24
CA LYS A 196 -4.59 -1.21 -28.37
C LYS A 196 -5.18 -1.49 -26.98
N LEU A 197 -4.42 -1.16 -25.95
CA LEU A 197 -4.82 -1.27 -24.55
C LEU A 197 -4.74 0.10 -23.90
N GLY A 198 -5.85 0.58 -23.35
CA GLY A 198 -5.94 1.84 -22.60
C GLY A 198 -6.31 1.57 -21.15
N PHE A 199 -5.47 1.99 -20.21
CA PHE A 199 -5.69 1.82 -18.77
C PHE A 199 -5.73 3.18 -18.09
N LEU A 200 -6.87 3.58 -17.53
CA LEU A 200 -7.07 4.91 -16.97
C LEU A 200 -7.62 4.82 -15.56
N SER A 201 -7.07 5.60 -14.62
CA SER A 201 -7.64 5.71 -13.28
C SER A 201 -6.99 6.82 -12.45
N SER A 202 -7.68 7.25 -11.40
CA SER A 202 -7.01 7.85 -10.24
C SER A 202 -6.37 6.75 -9.40
N PRO A 203 -5.19 6.98 -8.82
CA PRO A 203 -4.59 5.99 -7.95
C PRO A 203 -5.40 5.72 -6.67
N ALA A 204 -5.08 4.58 -6.06
CA ALA A 204 -5.67 4.09 -4.84
C ALA A 204 -4.56 3.90 -3.78
N ASP A 205 -4.61 2.83 -3.01
CA ASP A 205 -3.60 2.52 -2.00
C ASP A 205 -2.28 2.03 -2.64
N LYS A 206 -1.16 2.53 -2.11
CA LYS A 206 0.19 2.18 -2.57
C LYS A 206 0.43 0.68 -2.42
N GLY A 207 1.08 0.07 -3.41
CA GLY A 207 1.41 -1.36 -3.41
C GLY A 207 0.28 -2.31 -3.83
N THR A 208 -0.98 -1.86 -3.85
CA THR A 208 -2.11 -2.62 -4.42
C THR A 208 -2.73 -1.95 -5.64
N CYS A 209 -2.37 -0.69 -5.91
CA CYS A 209 -2.92 0.09 -6.99
C CYS A 209 -2.47 -0.39 -8.38
N ARG A 210 -3.37 -1.01 -9.13
CA ARG A 210 -3.09 -1.53 -10.50
C ARG A 210 -2.66 -0.43 -11.48
N ILE A 211 -3.26 0.77 -11.40
CA ILE A 211 -2.87 1.87 -12.30
C ILE A 211 -1.44 2.38 -12.01
N GLU A 212 -0.99 2.32 -10.75
CA GLU A 212 0.41 2.62 -10.40
C GLU A 212 1.34 1.58 -11.03
N GLY A 213 1.02 0.28 -10.93
CA GLY A 213 1.77 -0.78 -11.62
C GLY A 213 1.87 -0.53 -13.13
N GLN A 214 0.73 -0.23 -13.79
CA GLN A 214 0.71 0.11 -15.22
C GLN A 214 1.46 1.40 -15.55
N PHE A 215 1.54 2.36 -14.64
CA PHE A 215 2.38 3.55 -14.84
C PHE A 215 3.87 3.18 -14.78
N LEU A 216 4.26 2.39 -13.78
CA LEU A 216 5.63 1.98 -13.52
C LEU A 216 6.21 1.04 -14.57
N GLU A 217 5.38 0.22 -15.22
CA GLU A 217 5.75 -0.68 -16.33
C GLU A 217 6.11 0.05 -17.63
N GLY A 218 5.50 1.22 -17.88
CA GLY A 218 5.73 2.02 -19.08
C GLY A 218 6.93 2.98 -18.99
N ASP A 219 6.92 3.99 -19.87
CA ASP A 219 8.00 4.98 -20.03
C ASP A 219 7.92 6.21 -19.10
N ARG A 220 6.87 6.30 -18.27
CA ARG A 220 6.71 7.22 -17.13
C ARG A 220 6.81 8.70 -17.51
N ARG A 221 5.94 9.15 -18.40
CA ARG A 221 5.89 10.53 -18.87
C ARG A 221 5.29 11.47 -17.82
N ARG A 222 5.90 12.65 -17.69
CA ARG A 222 5.37 13.82 -16.94
C ARG A 222 5.07 14.96 -17.88
N PHE A 223 4.06 15.77 -17.56
CA PHE A 223 3.69 16.93 -18.37
C PHE A 223 4.45 18.17 -17.90
N HIS A 224 5.40 18.62 -18.70
CA HIS A 224 6.20 19.81 -18.44
C HIS A 224 5.52 21.04 -19.04
N VAL A 225 5.43 22.13 -18.29
CA VAL A 225 4.86 23.40 -18.76
C VAL A 225 5.89 24.53 -18.63
N PRO A 226 6.02 25.41 -19.64
CA PRO A 226 6.93 26.55 -19.57
C PRO A 226 6.36 27.66 -18.68
N CYS A 227 7.18 28.21 -17.80
CA CYS A 227 6.83 29.38 -17.01
C CYS A 227 6.47 30.58 -17.93
N PRO A 228 5.32 31.25 -17.73
CA PRO A 228 4.95 32.44 -18.51
C PRO A 228 5.92 33.62 -18.39
N HIS A 229 6.74 33.68 -17.33
CA HIS A 229 7.65 34.80 -17.06
C HIS A 229 9.10 34.48 -17.41
N CYS A 230 9.63 33.31 -17.01
CA CYS A 230 11.04 32.95 -17.23
C CYS A 230 11.25 31.85 -18.29
N GLY A 231 10.19 31.24 -18.81
CA GLY A 231 10.27 30.19 -19.83
C GLY A 231 10.77 28.82 -19.37
N ARG A 232 11.28 28.70 -18.13
CA ARG A 232 11.76 27.40 -17.60
C ARG A 232 10.61 26.39 -17.55
N GLU A 233 10.86 25.20 -18.07
CA GLU A 233 9.92 24.08 -18.02
C GLU A 233 9.94 23.41 -16.64
N GLN A 234 8.75 23.10 -16.12
CA GLN A 234 8.56 22.45 -14.82
C GLN A 234 7.32 21.56 -14.80
N VAL A 235 7.27 20.66 -13.83
CA VAL A 235 6.07 19.86 -13.51
C VAL A 235 5.31 20.60 -12.40
N LEU A 236 4.00 20.76 -12.54
CA LEU A 236 3.20 21.44 -11.51
C LEU A 236 3.07 20.53 -10.28
N ARG A 237 3.41 21.04 -9.09
CA ARG A 237 3.39 20.30 -7.83
C ARG A 237 2.63 21.03 -6.74
N HIS A 238 2.06 20.27 -5.81
CA HIS A 238 1.29 20.80 -4.68
C HIS A 238 2.04 21.85 -3.84
N PRO A 239 3.33 21.67 -3.47
CA PRO A 239 4.06 22.64 -2.63
C PRO A 239 4.20 24.04 -3.23
N ASN A 240 4.01 24.17 -4.55
CA ASN A 240 4.07 25.44 -5.26
C ASN A 240 2.73 26.18 -5.29
N VAL A 241 1.65 25.59 -4.77
CA VAL A 241 0.39 26.31 -4.57
C VAL A 241 0.50 27.07 -3.26
N VAL A 242 0.52 28.40 -3.35
CA VAL A 242 0.68 29.30 -2.21
C VAL A 242 -0.55 30.18 -2.09
N TRP A 243 -0.92 30.56 -0.86
CA TRP A 243 -2.03 31.45 -0.57
C TRP A 243 -1.72 32.24 0.70
N ASP A 244 -2.36 33.39 0.80
CA ASP A 244 -2.20 34.31 1.92
C ASP A 244 -2.95 33.83 3.16
N LYS A 245 -2.58 34.40 4.31
CA LYS A 245 -3.27 34.24 5.58
C LYS A 245 -3.79 35.59 6.00
N LEU A 246 -4.87 35.62 6.77
CA LEU A 246 -5.36 36.89 7.31
C LEU A 246 -4.30 37.48 8.24
N GLU A 247 -4.01 38.77 8.08
CA GLU A 247 -3.05 39.52 8.88
C GLU A 247 -3.74 40.68 9.60
N ASP A 248 -3.23 41.06 10.77
CA ASP A 248 -3.66 42.23 11.51
C ASP A 248 -3.04 43.53 10.96
N GLU A 249 -3.40 44.68 11.54
CA GLU A 249 -2.88 46.00 11.12
C GLU A 249 -1.34 46.12 11.19
N ASN A 250 -0.68 45.23 11.96
CA ASN A 250 0.76 45.18 12.14
C ASN A 250 1.43 44.11 11.26
N GLY A 251 0.68 43.42 10.39
CA GLY A 251 1.19 42.35 9.53
C GLY A 251 1.37 41.00 10.24
N ASN A 252 0.80 40.80 11.43
CA ASN A 252 0.89 39.52 12.14
C ASN A 252 -0.26 38.59 11.73
N PRO A 253 -0.01 37.28 11.54
CA PRO A 253 -1.05 36.34 11.16
C PRO A 253 -2.15 36.21 12.24
N VAL A 254 -3.39 36.43 11.83
CA VAL A 254 -4.58 36.30 12.68
C VAL A 254 -4.93 34.83 12.87
N ARG A 255 -5.36 34.50 14.10
CA ARG A 255 -5.81 33.16 14.49
C ARG A 255 -7.29 33.19 14.85
N ASP A 256 -7.98 32.07 14.58
CA ASP A 256 -9.36 31.85 14.99
C ASP A 256 -9.47 31.59 16.51
N GLU A 257 -10.69 31.43 16.99
CA GLU A 257 -11.03 31.13 18.39
C GLU A 257 -10.35 29.86 18.94
N ASN A 258 -9.90 28.96 18.06
CA ASN A 258 -9.20 27.72 18.41
C ASN A 258 -7.67 27.86 18.28
N GLY A 259 -7.16 29.08 18.08
CA GLY A 259 -5.74 29.37 17.95
C GLY A 259 -5.14 28.96 16.60
N LYS A 260 -5.96 28.67 15.57
CA LYS A 260 -5.48 28.26 14.24
C LYS A 260 -5.42 29.44 13.27
N LEU A 261 -4.39 29.48 12.44
CA LEU A 261 -4.23 30.51 11.40
C LEU A 261 -5.44 30.54 10.45
N ILE A 262 -5.95 31.74 10.19
CA ILE A 262 -7.02 31.96 9.22
C ILE A 262 -6.41 32.02 7.82
N HIS A 263 -6.78 31.08 6.96
CA HIS A 263 -6.28 30.98 5.59
C HIS A 263 -7.23 31.66 4.60
N LEU A 264 -6.69 32.30 3.56
CA LEU A 264 -7.45 32.97 2.49
C LEU A 264 -7.29 32.22 1.16
N PRO A 265 -7.93 31.06 0.96
CA PRO A 265 -7.72 30.22 -0.23
C PRO A 265 -8.03 30.94 -1.55
N GLU A 266 -8.89 31.95 -1.57
CA GLU A 266 -9.20 32.79 -2.74
C GLU A 266 -7.99 33.54 -3.31
N THR A 267 -6.96 33.76 -2.48
CA THR A 267 -5.69 34.38 -2.90
C THR A 267 -4.74 33.39 -3.58
N ALA A 268 -5.10 32.11 -3.68
CA ALA A 268 -4.18 31.08 -4.15
C ALA A 268 -3.56 31.39 -5.51
N ARG A 269 -2.24 31.20 -5.60
CA ARG A 269 -1.42 31.35 -6.79
C ARG A 269 -0.48 30.15 -6.92
N TYR A 270 0.04 29.94 -8.13
CA TYR A 270 1.08 28.95 -8.36
C TYR A 270 2.45 29.63 -8.46
N ALA A 271 3.37 29.33 -7.54
CA ALA A 271 4.72 29.86 -7.50
C ALA A 271 5.67 29.05 -8.39
N CYS A 272 6.33 29.70 -9.35
CA CYS A 272 7.32 29.03 -10.21
C CYS A 272 8.52 28.51 -9.41
N GLU A 273 8.94 27.27 -9.67
CA GLU A 273 10.09 26.61 -9.01
C GLU A 273 11.43 27.30 -9.29
N ALA A 274 11.54 28.05 -10.40
CA ALA A 274 12.79 28.68 -10.83
C ALA A 274 12.90 30.17 -10.46
N CYS A 275 11.85 30.96 -10.72
CA CYS A 275 11.89 32.43 -10.52
C CYS A 275 10.93 32.95 -9.43
N GLY A 276 10.13 32.08 -8.79
CA GLY A 276 9.19 32.47 -7.74
C GLY A 276 7.98 33.29 -8.19
N SER A 277 7.85 33.61 -9.49
CA SER A 277 6.69 34.35 -10.02
C SER A 277 5.37 33.64 -9.67
N LEU A 278 4.37 34.40 -9.26
CA LEU A 278 3.05 33.90 -8.85
C LEU A 278 2.07 33.93 -10.03
N TRP A 279 1.54 32.77 -10.42
CA TRP A 279 0.61 32.65 -11.54
C TRP A 279 -0.83 32.61 -11.05
N GLY A 280 -1.69 33.36 -11.72
CA GLY A 280 -3.14 33.15 -11.65
C GLY A 280 -3.60 31.98 -12.53
N ASP A 281 -4.89 31.60 -12.42
CA ASP A 281 -5.47 30.52 -13.23
C ASP A 281 -5.30 30.75 -14.75
N ALA A 282 -5.48 31.98 -15.23
CA ALA A 282 -5.34 32.29 -16.66
C ALA A 282 -3.91 32.09 -17.19
N GLU A 283 -2.90 32.42 -16.39
CA GLU A 283 -1.49 32.24 -16.74
C GLU A 283 -1.09 30.77 -16.68
N ARG A 284 -1.55 30.07 -15.64
CA ARG A 284 -1.42 28.61 -15.51
C ARG A 284 -2.02 27.90 -16.71
N ASP A 285 -3.26 28.22 -17.09
CA ASP A 285 -3.92 27.62 -18.24
C ASP A 285 -3.15 27.90 -19.55
N ARG A 286 -2.60 29.11 -19.73
CA ARG A 286 -1.73 29.45 -20.88
C ARG A 286 -0.41 28.68 -20.87
N ALA A 287 0.15 28.38 -19.69
CA ALA A 287 1.32 27.53 -19.55
C ALA A 287 0.99 26.08 -19.95
N VAL A 288 -0.14 25.53 -19.47
CA VAL A 288 -0.61 24.17 -19.79
C VAL A 288 -0.80 23.98 -21.30
N ARG A 289 -1.37 24.96 -22.00
CA ARG A 289 -1.52 24.91 -23.47
C ARG A 289 -0.21 24.85 -24.27
N ARG A 290 0.93 25.16 -23.63
CA ARG A 290 2.26 25.12 -24.22
C ARG A 290 3.11 23.99 -23.66
N GLY A 291 2.51 23.12 -22.85
CA GLY A 291 3.22 22.00 -22.24
C GLY A 291 3.46 20.84 -23.18
N ARG A 292 4.35 19.94 -22.77
CA ARG A 292 4.68 18.70 -23.48
C ARG A 292 4.95 17.56 -22.51
N TRP A 293 4.76 16.33 -22.96
CA TRP A 293 5.16 15.17 -22.20
C TRP A 293 6.66 14.90 -22.36
N VAL A 294 7.32 14.53 -21.26
CA VAL A 294 8.71 14.13 -21.23
C VAL A 294 8.79 12.76 -20.57
N ALA A 295 9.35 11.77 -21.29
CA ALA A 295 9.52 10.40 -20.79
C ALA A 295 10.70 10.31 -19.82
N GLU A 296 10.50 9.66 -18.68
CA GLU A 296 11.54 9.38 -17.69
C GLU A 296 12.32 8.09 -18.01
N ARG A 297 11.77 7.21 -18.88
CA ARG A 297 12.36 5.93 -19.26
C ARG A 297 12.31 5.69 -20.78
N PRO A 298 13.14 4.77 -21.32
CA PRO A 298 13.05 4.39 -22.73
C PRO A 298 11.70 3.76 -23.08
N PHE A 299 11.13 4.19 -24.21
CA PHE A 299 9.88 3.66 -24.73
C PHE A 299 10.04 2.24 -25.28
N LYS A 300 9.12 1.34 -24.90
CA LYS A 300 9.10 -0.08 -25.30
C LYS A 300 7.70 -0.56 -25.71
N GLY A 301 6.93 0.28 -26.41
CA GLY A 301 5.55 -0.04 -26.81
C GLY A 301 4.49 0.26 -25.75
N HIS A 302 4.88 0.71 -24.55
CA HIS A 302 3.98 1.14 -23.48
C HIS A 302 4.25 2.60 -23.10
N ALA A 303 3.38 3.50 -23.53
CA ALA A 303 3.40 4.90 -23.13
C ALA A 303 2.60 5.07 -21.83
N SER A 304 3.23 5.51 -20.75
CA SER A 304 2.57 5.71 -19.46
C SER A 304 2.64 7.15 -19.00
N PHE A 305 1.53 7.68 -18.50
CA PHE A 305 1.34 9.10 -18.24
C PHE A 305 0.89 9.33 -16.79
N HIS A 306 1.36 10.43 -16.20
CA HIS A 306 0.88 10.89 -14.89
C HIS A 306 0.51 12.37 -14.90
N LEU A 307 -0.64 12.70 -14.33
CA LEU A 307 -1.15 14.08 -14.30
C LEU A 307 -1.98 14.36 -13.04
N ASN A 308 -1.62 15.42 -12.30
CA ASN A 308 -2.40 15.89 -11.17
C ASN A 308 -3.46 16.94 -11.57
N ALA A 309 -4.29 17.37 -10.62
CA ALA A 309 -5.40 18.30 -10.85
C ALA A 309 -4.97 19.74 -11.14
N LEU A 310 -3.70 20.13 -10.90
CA LEU A 310 -3.23 21.50 -11.16
C LEU A 310 -3.21 21.84 -12.65
N TYR A 311 -3.21 20.82 -13.51
CA TYR A 311 -3.29 20.98 -14.97
C TYR A 311 -4.72 21.14 -15.47
N SER A 312 -5.72 20.89 -14.62
CA SER A 312 -7.13 20.90 -15.02
C SER A 312 -7.65 22.33 -15.21
N PRO A 313 -8.23 22.67 -16.37
CA PRO A 313 -8.87 23.97 -16.58
C PRO A 313 -10.19 24.11 -15.80
N TRP A 314 -10.67 23.05 -15.14
CA TRP A 314 -11.93 23.05 -14.36
C TRP A 314 -11.69 23.12 -12.84
N VAL A 315 -10.43 23.12 -12.40
CA VAL A 315 -10.07 23.22 -10.99
C VAL A 315 -9.30 24.53 -10.78
N PRO A 316 -9.99 25.60 -10.33
CA PRO A 316 -9.31 26.85 -9.96
C PRO A 316 -8.35 26.63 -8.80
N LEU A 317 -7.24 27.37 -8.76
CA LEU A 317 -6.25 27.30 -7.67
C LEU A 317 -6.88 27.56 -6.29
N ALA A 318 -7.84 28.48 -6.21
CA ALA A 318 -8.56 28.76 -4.97
C ALA A 318 -9.35 27.56 -4.46
N LYS A 319 -10.08 26.87 -5.36
CA LYS A 319 -10.80 25.64 -5.02
C LYS A 319 -9.84 24.53 -4.61
N TYR A 320 -8.71 24.39 -5.30
CA TYR A 320 -7.68 23.42 -4.95
C TYR A 320 -7.14 23.65 -3.53
N ALA A 321 -6.83 24.89 -3.17
CA ALA A 321 -6.36 25.27 -1.84
C ALA A 321 -7.43 25.02 -0.76
N ASP A 322 -8.69 25.38 -1.01
CA ASP A 322 -9.80 25.13 -0.09
C ASP A 322 -10.03 23.62 0.17
N GLU A 323 -10.03 22.81 -0.90
CA GLU A 323 -10.13 21.33 -0.78
C GLU A 323 -8.96 20.75 0.02
N PHE A 324 -7.74 21.26 -0.17
CA PHE A 324 -6.59 20.84 0.64
C PHE A 324 -6.75 21.21 2.12
N LEU A 325 -7.17 22.44 2.42
CA LEU A 325 -7.37 22.92 3.79
C LEU A 325 -8.48 22.14 4.52
N LYS A 326 -9.52 21.73 3.81
CA LYS A 326 -10.56 20.81 4.31
C LYS A 326 -9.96 19.42 4.53
N ALA A 327 -9.24 18.89 3.55
CA ALA A 327 -8.68 17.55 3.56
C ALA A 327 -7.65 17.32 4.67
N LYS A 328 -6.79 18.30 4.95
CA LYS A 328 -5.74 18.24 5.97
C LYS A 328 -6.27 18.05 7.40
N LYS A 329 -7.56 18.29 7.65
CA LYS A 329 -8.16 18.16 8.99
C LYS A 329 -8.33 16.71 9.43
N LEU A 330 -8.50 15.76 8.50
CA LEU A 330 -8.75 14.35 8.81
C LEU A 330 -7.96 13.41 7.87
N PRO A 331 -7.39 12.29 8.37
CA PRO A 331 -6.62 11.37 7.53
C PRO A 331 -7.40 10.81 6.32
N GLY A 332 -8.69 10.48 6.49
CA GLY A 332 -9.51 9.94 5.42
C GLY A 332 -9.79 10.94 4.29
N THR A 333 -9.98 12.22 4.62
CA THR A 333 -10.16 13.26 3.61
C THR A 333 -8.85 13.63 2.92
N LEU A 334 -7.72 13.51 3.64
CA LEU A 334 -6.39 13.67 3.06
C LEU A 334 -6.09 12.58 2.03
N LYS A 335 -6.46 11.32 2.30
CA LYS A 335 -6.38 10.21 1.31
C LYS A 335 -7.12 10.55 0.01
N VAL A 336 -8.35 11.05 0.12
CA VAL A 336 -9.14 11.45 -1.06
C VAL A 336 -8.42 12.55 -1.84
N PHE A 337 -7.87 13.56 -1.15
CA PHE A 337 -7.13 14.64 -1.79
C PHE A 337 -5.86 14.12 -2.51
N VAL A 338 -5.04 13.29 -1.85
CA VAL A 338 -3.83 12.73 -2.46
C VAL A 338 -4.16 11.92 -3.72
N ASN A 339 -5.14 11.02 -3.62
CA ASN A 339 -5.50 10.14 -4.74
C ASN A 339 -6.15 10.89 -5.91
N THR A 340 -7.08 11.81 -5.60
CA THR A 340 -7.95 12.42 -6.62
C THR A 340 -7.48 13.79 -7.10
N PHE A 341 -6.70 14.53 -6.31
CA PHE A 341 -6.12 15.81 -6.72
C PHE A 341 -4.64 15.70 -7.03
N MET A 342 -3.84 15.08 -6.16
CA MET A 342 -2.39 14.93 -6.41
C MET A 342 -2.07 13.82 -7.41
N ALA A 343 -3.03 12.92 -7.64
CA ALA A 343 -2.85 11.72 -8.45
C ALA A 343 -1.68 10.87 -7.94
N GLU A 344 -1.51 10.79 -6.63
CA GLU A 344 -0.47 9.99 -5.98
C GLU A 344 -1.13 8.82 -5.24
N THR A 345 -0.41 7.71 -5.09
CA THR A 345 -0.90 6.61 -4.25
C THR A 345 -0.85 7.01 -2.79
N TRP A 346 -1.90 6.65 -2.06
CA TRP A 346 -1.93 6.86 -0.63
C TRP A 346 -1.23 5.71 0.09
N GLU A 347 -0.29 6.07 0.95
CA GLU A 347 0.25 5.18 1.95
C GLU A 347 -0.42 5.57 3.26
N ASP A 348 -1.26 4.68 3.81
CA ASP A 348 -1.77 4.91 5.15
C ASP A 348 -0.56 5.14 6.05
N ALA A 349 -0.58 6.24 6.81
CA ALA A 349 0.27 6.42 7.97
C ALA A 349 -0.17 5.38 9.00
N GLY A 350 0.16 4.11 8.72
CA GLY A 350 0.09 3.05 9.70
C GLY A 350 1.04 3.42 10.82
N GLU A 351 0.70 2.99 12.02
CA GLU A 351 1.63 2.98 13.14
C GLU A 351 2.74 1.98 12.80
N SER A 352 3.79 2.45 12.12
CA SER A 352 5.05 1.74 11.97
C SER A 352 6.01 2.20 13.04
N VAL A 353 6.84 1.29 13.53
CA VAL A 353 7.93 1.64 14.43
C VAL A 353 9.10 2.19 13.59
N ASP A 354 9.71 3.28 14.04
CA ASP A 354 10.95 3.80 13.45
C ASP A 354 12.11 2.88 13.85
N GLU A 355 12.52 2.02 12.91
CA GLU A 355 13.57 1.03 13.12
C GLU A 355 14.96 1.64 13.35
N ASP A 356 15.24 2.80 12.75
CA ASP A 356 16.49 3.52 12.92
C ASP A 356 16.56 4.19 14.30
N GLU A 357 15.42 4.60 14.85
CA GLU A 357 15.32 5.12 16.21
C GLU A 357 15.56 4.03 17.26
N ILE A 358 14.95 2.84 17.13
CA ILE A 358 15.20 1.73 18.05
C ILE A 358 16.69 1.33 18.01
N TYR A 359 17.27 1.24 16.80
CA TYR A 359 18.68 0.92 16.64
C TYR A 359 19.59 1.98 17.32
N ARG A 360 19.32 3.26 17.09
CA ARG A 360 20.05 4.36 17.75
C ARG A 360 19.95 4.28 19.28
N ARG A 361 18.76 3.98 19.81
CA ARG A 361 18.55 3.77 21.25
C ARG A 361 19.38 2.59 21.76
N ALA A 362 19.30 1.42 21.12
CA ALA A 362 20.07 0.24 21.49
C ALA A 362 21.59 0.51 21.54
N VAL A 363 22.12 1.22 20.54
CA VAL A 363 23.53 1.63 20.50
C VAL A 363 23.86 2.60 21.64
N SER A 364 22.99 3.57 21.93
CA SER A 364 23.22 4.57 22.97
C SER A 364 23.16 4.00 24.40
N GLU A 365 22.36 2.97 24.64
CA GLU A 365 22.21 2.37 25.97
C GLU A 365 23.44 1.58 26.40
N ALA A 366 24.24 1.11 25.42
CA ALA A 366 25.46 0.32 25.63
C ALA A 366 25.29 -0.88 26.58
N TRP A 367 24.06 -1.40 26.71
CA TRP A 367 23.77 -2.53 27.58
C TRP A 367 24.31 -3.83 26.97
N GLU A 368 24.91 -4.67 27.81
CA GLU A 368 25.40 -6.00 27.45
C GLU A 368 24.70 -7.06 28.32
N PRO A 369 24.20 -8.16 27.75
CA PRO A 369 23.53 -9.22 28.51
C PRO A 369 24.50 -10.03 29.39
N LYS A 370 25.82 -9.84 29.24
CA LYS A 370 26.87 -10.63 29.89
C LYS A 370 27.89 -9.70 30.56
N PRO A 371 28.45 -10.10 31.73
CA PRO A 371 28.26 -11.40 32.39
C PRO A 371 27.08 -11.46 33.37
N ALA A 372 26.36 -10.36 33.61
CA ALA A 372 25.18 -10.34 34.47
C ALA A 372 24.05 -9.51 33.86
N ILE A 373 22.81 -10.02 33.96
CA ILE A 373 21.61 -9.31 33.48
C ILE A 373 21.15 -8.23 34.49
N PRO A 374 20.36 -7.24 34.08
CA PRO A 374 19.95 -6.16 34.98
C PRO A 374 19.21 -6.65 36.22
N ALA A 375 19.50 -6.02 37.36
CA ALA A 375 18.88 -6.34 38.65
C ALA A 375 17.35 -6.09 38.64
N GLN A 376 16.84 -5.28 37.72
CA GLN A 376 15.43 -4.97 37.56
C GLN A 376 14.61 -6.17 37.03
N VAL A 377 15.27 -7.15 36.40
CA VAL A 377 14.59 -8.34 35.87
C VAL A 377 14.04 -9.19 37.02
N ALA A 378 12.74 -9.44 36.98
CA ALA A 378 12.01 -10.23 37.97
C ALA A 378 11.63 -11.62 37.45
N VAL A 379 11.33 -11.76 36.16
CA VAL A 379 10.98 -13.03 35.53
C VAL A 379 11.51 -13.09 34.10
N ILE A 380 11.80 -14.29 33.60
CA ILE A 380 12.28 -14.50 32.24
C ILE A 380 11.30 -15.38 31.47
N THR A 381 10.94 -14.98 30.26
CA THR A 381 10.18 -15.79 29.29
C THR A 381 11.00 -16.05 28.04
N ALA A 382 10.58 -17.03 27.24
CA ALA A 382 11.14 -17.26 25.92
C ALA A 382 10.05 -17.50 24.87
N ALA A 383 10.37 -17.22 23.62
CA ALA A 383 9.59 -17.64 22.46
C ALA A 383 10.50 -18.39 21.48
N VAL A 384 9.96 -19.43 20.86
CA VAL A 384 10.61 -20.22 19.81
C VAL A 384 9.73 -20.15 18.58
N ASP A 385 10.31 -19.72 17.46
CA ASP A 385 9.64 -19.67 16.16
C ASP A 385 10.31 -20.64 15.17
N GLN A 386 9.50 -21.31 14.36
CA GLN A 386 9.94 -22.34 13.44
C GLN A 386 9.96 -21.81 12.01
N GLN A 387 11.14 -21.78 11.41
CA GLN A 387 11.35 -21.36 10.02
C GLN A 387 11.64 -22.58 9.13
N GLU A 388 11.87 -22.39 7.82
CA GLU A 388 12.15 -23.53 6.92
C GLU A 388 13.49 -24.22 7.22
N ASN A 389 14.49 -23.47 7.70
CA ASN A 389 15.88 -23.93 7.82
C ASN A 389 16.52 -23.69 9.20
N ARG A 390 15.73 -23.26 10.20
CA ARG A 390 16.21 -22.92 11.55
C ARG A 390 15.07 -22.85 12.56
N LEU A 391 15.43 -22.84 13.84
CA LEU A 391 14.59 -22.32 14.92
C LEU A 391 15.16 -20.99 15.39
N GLU A 392 14.30 -19.99 15.58
CA GLU A 392 14.69 -18.73 16.22
C GLU A 392 14.18 -18.70 17.66
N VAL A 393 15.04 -18.27 18.58
CA VAL A 393 14.71 -18.18 20.01
C VAL A 393 15.00 -16.77 20.51
N GLU A 394 14.00 -16.14 21.11
CA GLU A 394 14.11 -14.85 21.80
C GLU A 394 13.78 -15.04 23.29
N VAL A 395 14.68 -14.60 24.16
CA VAL A 395 14.54 -14.65 25.62
C VAL A 395 14.42 -13.24 26.16
N ILE A 396 13.31 -12.95 26.85
CA ILE A 396 13.00 -11.63 27.39
C ILE A 396 12.93 -11.68 28.92
N GLY A 397 13.65 -10.77 29.56
CA GLY A 397 13.51 -10.48 30.99
C GLY A 397 12.47 -9.39 31.20
N TRP A 398 11.59 -9.55 32.18
CA TRP A 398 10.53 -8.59 32.52
C TRP A 398 10.72 -8.06 33.93
N GLY A 399 10.62 -6.75 34.08
CA GLY A 399 10.70 -6.02 35.34
C GLY A 399 9.38 -5.35 35.69
N ARG A 400 9.44 -4.36 36.57
CA ARG A 400 8.25 -3.63 37.03
C ARG A 400 7.54 -2.95 35.86
N ASP A 401 6.21 -2.99 35.89
CA ASP A 401 5.34 -2.39 34.86
C ASP A 401 5.72 -2.82 33.43
N GLU A 402 6.25 -4.03 33.30
CA GLU A 402 6.61 -4.66 32.02
C GLU A 402 7.73 -3.95 31.24
N GLU A 403 8.58 -3.20 31.94
CA GLU A 403 9.92 -2.89 31.41
C GLU A 403 10.61 -4.20 31.02
N ALA A 404 11.23 -4.24 29.84
CA ALA A 404 11.64 -5.48 29.18
C ALA A 404 13.07 -5.43 28.67
N TRP A 405 13.81 -6.54 28.74
CA TRP A 405 15.18 -6.67 28.26
C TRP A 405 15.32 -7.87 27.31
N SER A 406 15.77 -7.64 26.07
CA SER A 406 16.17 -8.74 25.15
C SER A 406 17.47 -9.38 25.63
N LEU A 407 17.36 -10.46 26.41
CA LEU A 407 18.50 -11.13 27.05
C LEU A 407 19.30 -11.98 26.05
N LEU A 408 18.60 -12.67 25.15
CA LEU A 408 19.21 -13.56 24.17
C LEU A 408 18.33 -13.67 22.93
N TRP A 409 18.92 -13.45 21.76
CA TRP A 409 18.36 -13.81 20.46
C TRP A 409 19.33 -14.77 19.78
N VAL A 410 18.85 -15.94 19.36
CA VAL A 410 19.69 -16.94 18.70
C VAL A 410 18.95 -17.63 17.56
N GLN A 411 19.65 -17.81 16.44
CA GLN A 411 19.21 -18.58 15.30
C GLN A 411 19.91 -19.94 15.33
N ILE A 412 19.13 -21.01 15.50
CA ILE A 412 19.60 -22.40 15.57
C ILE A 412 19.38 -23.02 14.19
N TYR A 413 20.37 -22.89 13.31
CA TYR A 413 20.32 -23.49 11.98
C TYR A 413 20.33 -25.01 12.01
N GLY A 414 19.56 -25.59 11.10
CA GLY A 414 19.34 -27.02 10.91
C GLY A 414 17.90 -27.28 10.47
N ASP A 415 17.62 -28.46 9.94
CA ASP A 415 16.26 -28.86 9.54
C ASP A 415 15.37 -29.00 10.79
N PRO A 416 14.32 -28.16 10.95
CA PRO A 416 13.44 -28.22 12.11
C PRO A 416 12.57 -29.48 12.20
N LEU A 417 12.64 -30.39 11.22
CA LEU A 417 12.08 -31.73 11.31
C LEU A 417 12.99 -32.70 12.09
N LEU A 418 14.27 -32.35 12.30
CA LEU A 418 15.24 -33.20 12.98
C LEU A 418 15.28 -32.93 14.50
N PRO A 419 15.35 -33.98 15.36
CA PRO A 419 15.40 -33.83 16.81
C PRO A 419 16.59 -33.03 17.36
N GLU A 420 17.70 -33.01 16.63
CA GLU A 420 18.95 -32.33 17.05
C GLU A 420 18.77 -30.81 17.22
N VAL A 421 18.00 -30.18 16.34
CA VAL A 421 17.73 -28.73 16.36
C VAL A 421 16.89 -28.39 17.59
N TRP A 422 15.90 -29.22 17.89
CA TRP A 422 15.06 -29.10 19.09
C TRP A 422 15.83 -29.36 20.39
N ALA A 423 16.78 -30.28 20.39
CA ALA A 423 17.64 -30.52 21.57
C ALA A 423 18.53 -29.30 21.89
N ARG A 424 19.03 -28.63 20.85
CA ARG A 424 19.77 -27.35 20.99
C ARG A 424 18.86 -26.23 21.49
N ALA A 425 17.64 -26.11 20.96
CA ALA A 425 16.65 -25.17 21.47
C ALA A 425 16.32 -25.44 22.95
N ASP A 426 16.17 -26.70 23.34
CA ASP A 426 15.94 -27.07 24.74
C ASP A 426 17.09 -26.67 25.67
N SER A 427 18.32 -26.79 25.18
CA SER A 427 19.51 -26.38 25.92
C SER A 427 19.51 -24.87 26.20
N VAL A 428 19.03 -24.08 25.24
CA VAL A 428 18.79 -22.64 25.44
C VAL A 428 17.71 -22.40 26.49
N LEU A 429 16.59 -23.14 26.42
CA LEU A 429 15.47 -23.02 27.37
C LEU A 429 15.83 -23.47 28.81
N LEU A 430 16.86 -24.29 28.97
CA LEU A 430 17.42 -24.68 30.28
C LEU A 430 18.43 -23.67 30.83
N GLY A 431 18.76 -22.63 30.06
CA GLY A 431 19.71 -21.60 30.44
C GLY A 431 19.33 -20.90 31.76
N LYS A 432 20.35 -20.62 32.57
CA LYS A 432 20.26 -19.77 33.77
C LYS A 432 20.93 -18.44 33.50
N PHE A 433 20.39 -17.39 34.11
CA PHE A 433 20.87 -16.02 34.01
C PHE A 433 21.15 -15.48 35.41
N THR A 434 22.35 -14.96 35.63
CA THR A 434 22.72 -14.31 36.89
C THR A 434 22.43 -12.82 36.78
N THR A 435 21.65 -12.28 37.71
CA THR A 435 21.37 -10.83 37.76
C THR A 435 22.54 -10.06 38.39
N ALA A 436 22.62 -8.75 38.18
CA ALA A 436 23.67 -7.90 38.75
C ALA A 436 23.68 -7.89 40.29
N ASP A 437 22.57 -8.27 40.92
CA ASP A 437 22.45 -8.49 42.36
C ASP A 437 22.61 -9.97 42.79
N GLY A 438 23.14 -10.83 41.92
CA GLY A 438 23.55 -12.20 42.28
C GLY A 438 22.45 -13.27 42.23
N ARG A 439 21.20 -12.96 41.90
CA ARG A 439 20.12 -13.96 41.78
C ARG A 439 20.33 -14.81 40.54
N GLU A 440 20.12 -16.12 40.66
CA GLU A 440 20.00 -17.01 39.50
C GLU A 440 18.54 -17.13 39.05
N LEU A 441 18.25 -16.69 37.83
CA LEU A 441 16.93 -16.80 37.20
C LEU A 441 16.98 -17.80 36.04
N GLY A 442 16.06 -18.76 36.03
CA GLY A 442 15.79 -19.60 34.87
C GLY A 442 14.62 -19.06 34.04
N ILE A 443 14.47 -19.56 32.82
CA ILE A 443 13.30 -19.27 31.99
C ILE A 443 12.06 -19.87 32.65
N ARG A 444 11.11 -19.00 33.03
CA ARG A 444 9.92 -19.37 33.83
C ARG A 444 8.84 -20.06 32.99
N ALA A 445 8.72 -19.67 31.74
CA ALA A 445 7.83 -20.25 30.75
C ALA A 445 8.33 -19.93 29.34
N ALA A 446 7.99 -20.78 28.38
CA ALA A 446 8.34 -20.58 26.98
C ALA A 446 7.13 -20.85 26.07
N GLY A 447 7.01 -20.08 24.99
CA GLY A 447 6.04 -20.31 23.92
C GLY A 447 6.74 -20.87 22.69
N VAL A 448 6.14 -21.85 22.04
CA VAL A 448 6.64 -22.40 20.77
C VAL A 448 5.57 -22.19 19.72
N ASP A 449 5.87 -21.44 18.65
CA ASP A 449 4.96 -21.36 17.52
C ASP A 449 4.86 -22.73 16.84
N THR A 450 3.64 -23.10 16.53
CA THR A 450 3.30 -24.33 15.82
C THR A 450 2.95 -24.06 14.37
N GLY A 451 3.03 -22.80 13.93
CA GLY A 451 3.19 -22.43 12.52
C GLY A 451 4.60 -22.78 12.05
N GLY A 452 4.72 -23.48 10.93
CA GLY A 452 6.00 -23.96 10.42
C GLY A 452 5.84 -24.73 9.11
N PRO A 453 6.95 -25.20 8.51
CA PRO A 453 6.94 -25.98 7.26
C PRO A 453 6.17 -27.30 7.43
N ALA A 454 5.87 -27.98 6.32
CA ALA A 454 5.14 -29.24 6.34
C ALA A 454 5.83 -30.27 7.27
N GLY A 455 5.10 -30.80 8.27
CA GLY A 455 5.62 -31.71 9.30
C GLY A 455 6.23 -31.02 10.53
N GLY A 456 6.48 -29.72 10.47
CA GLY A 456 6.97 -28.91 11.59
C GLY A 456 6.03 -28.85 12.80
N PRO A 457 4.71 -28.67 12.62
CA PRO A 457 3.76 -28.62 13.74
C PRO A 457 3.81 -29.87 14.62
N GLU A 458 3.96 -31.06 14.03
CA GLU A 458 4.06 -32.34 14.75
C GLU A 458 5.29 -32.37 15.68
N MET A 459 6.43 -31.86 15.23
CA MET A 459 7.65 -31.74 16.03
C MET A 459 7.50 -30.74 17.17
N ALA A 460 6.92 -29.56 16.89
CA ALA A 460 6.63 -28.56 17.91
C ALA A 460 5.67 -29.09 19.00
N TYR A 461 4.65 -29.85 18.60
CA TYR A 461 3.74 -30.51 19.55
C TYR A 461 4.48 -31.54 20.41
N ALA A 462 5.28 -32.42 19.82
CA ALA A 462 6.05 -33.42 20.57
C ALA A 462 7.02 -32.77 21.58
N PHE A 463 7.68 -31.68 21.15
CA PHE A 463 8.57 -30.89 21.98
C PHE A 463 7.83 -30.28 23.18
N CYS A 464 6.70 -29.61 22.96
CA CYS A 464 5.91 -29.01 24.04
C CYS A 464 5.32 -30.06 24.98
N LYS A 465 4.83 -31.18 24.45
CA LYS A 465 4.20 -32.25 25.23
C LYS A 465 5.13 -32.84 26.28
N SER A 466 6.37 -33.13 25.88
CA SER A 466 7.41 -33.66 26.77
C SER A 466 7.90 -32.64 27.80
N ARG A 467 7.60 -31.35 27.62
CA ARG A 467 8.12 -30.23 28.41
C ARG A 467 7.02 -29.43 29.11
N TRP A 468 5.81 -29.97 29.15
CA TRP A 468 4.63 -29.34 29.74
C TRP A 468 4.86 -28.88 31.19
N PHE A 469 5.52 -29.72 32.01
CA PHE A 469 5.83 -29.40 33.40
C PHE A 469 6.80 -28.24 33.57
N ARG A 470 7.61 -27.93 32.54
CA ARG A 470 8.48 -26.74 32.48
C ARG A 470 7.77 -25.51 31.93
N ARG A 471 6.45 -25.55 31.72
CA ARG A 471 5.63 -24.47 31.13
C ARG A 471 6.11 -24.07 29.73
N VAL A 472 6.50 -25.06 28.93
CA VAL A 472 6.73 -24.91 27.50
C VAL A 472 5.40 -25.15 26.78
N TRP A 473 4.81 -24.09 26.24
CA TRP A 473 3.46 -24.08 25.69
C TRP A 473 3.46 -24.03 24.17
N ALA A 474 2.60 -24.85 23.56
CA ALA A 474 2.34 -24.77 22.13
C ALA A 474 1.42 -23.58 21.84
N LEU A 475 1.88 -22.65 21.01
CA LEU A 475 1.16 -21.45 20.60
C LEU A 475 0.75 -21.56 19.14
N LYS A 476 -0.37 -20.92 18.81
CA LYS A 476 -0.77 -20.67 17.43
C LYS A 476 -1.28 -19.24 17.31
N GLY A 477 -0.57 -18.41 16.56
CA GLY A 477 -1.02 -17.07 16.26
C GLY A 477 -2.31 -17.06 15.42
N LYS A 478 -3.28 -16.23 15.81
CA LYS A 478 -4.46 -15.95 14.98
C LYS A 478 -4.91 -14.51 15.15
N ALA A 479 -5.14 -13.82 14.03
CA ALA A 479 -5.78 -12.52 14.03
C ALA A 479 -7.20 -12.61 14.59
N ARG A 480 -7.48 -11.88 15.68
CA ARG A 480 -8.81 -11.81 16.33
C ARG A 480 -9.34 -10.38 16.48
N GLY A 481 -8.60 -9.37 16.01
CA GLY A 481 -8.90 -7.96 16.18
C GLY A 481 -8.30 -7.37 17.47
N LEU A 482 -8.24 -6.04 17.51
CA LEU A 482 -7.75 -5.26 18.66
C LEU A 482 -8.82 -5.21 19.77
N GLY A 483 -8.37 -5.05 21.02
CA GLY A 483 -9.23 -5.03 22.21
C GLY A 483 -9.69 -6.43 22.67
N VAL A 484 -9.20 -7.49 22.02
CA VAL A 484 -9.41 -8.88 22.45
C VAL A 484 -8.15 -9.36 23.16
N GLU A 485 -8.31 -9.95 24.35
CA GLU A 485 -7.19 -10.45 25.16
C GLU A 485 -6.19 -11.30 24.35
N VAL A 486 -4.89 -11.07 24.59
CA VAL A 486 -3.79 -11.79 23.93
C VAL A 486 -3.85 -13.29 24.23
N TRP A 487 -3.99 -13.63 25.51
CA TRP A 487 -4.03 -15.02 25.96
C TRP A 487 -5.46 -15.58 25.91
N PRO A 488 -5.69 -16.75 25.30
CA PRO A 488 -7.04 -17.28 25.18
C PRO A 488 -7.59 -17.79 26.53
N PRO A 489 -8.92 -17.78 26.72
CA PRO A 489 -9.53 -18.27 27.95
C PRO A 489 -9.41 -19.78 28.15
N ARG A 490 -9.24 -20.54 27.05
CA ARG A 490 -9.08 -22.00 27.04
C ARG A 490 -8.10 -22.43 25.95
N PHE A 491 -7.36 -23.51 26.19
CA PHE A 491 -6.59 -24.20 25.15
C PHE A 491 -7.46 -25.21 24.40
N SER A 492 -7.05 -25.55 23.18
CA SER A 492 -7.63 -26.67 22.41
C SER A 492 -6.70 -27.88 22.45
N LYS A 493 -7.26 -29.08 22.55
CA LYS A 493 -6.53 -30.36 22.36
C LYS A 493 -6.83 -31.00 20.99
N ARG A 494 -7.67 -30.35 20.17
CA ARG A 494 -8.04 -30.85 18.84
C ARG A 494 -6.93 -30.55 17.83
N ASN A 495 -5.83 -31.28 17.96
CA ASN A 495 -4.67 -31.28 17.07
C ASN A 495 -4.07 -32.69 17.01
N LYS A 496 -3.24 -32.96 16.00
CA LYS A 496 -2.66 -34.30 15.77
C LYS A 496 -1.82 -34.82 16.95
N GLY A 497 -1.25 -33.94 17.78
CA GLY A 497 -0.44 -34.31 18.95
C GLY A 497 -1.22 -34.53 20.25
N ASN A 498 -2.51 -34.20 20.29
CA ASN A 498 -3.34 -34.10 21.50
C ASN A 498 -2.67 -33.26 22.61
N VAL A 499 -2.04 -32.15 22.21
CA VAL A 499 -1.30 -31.24 23.10
C VAL A 499 -2.15 -30.00 23.41
N PRO A 500 -2.12 -29.43 24.62
CA PRO A 500 -2.73 -28.13 24.89
C PRO A 500 -2.17 -27.04 23.96
N LEU A 501 -2.98 -26.60 23.01
CA LEU A 501 -2.64 -25.54 22.05
C LEU A 501 -3.36 -24.25 22.41
N PHE A 502 -2.60 -23.19 22.65
CA PHE A 502 -3.11 -21.86 22.95
C PHE A 502 -3.16 -21.02 21.68
N VAL A 503 -4.38 -20.67 21.23
CA VAL A 503 -4.59 -19.81 20.06
C VAL A 503 -4.57 -18.35 20.49
N VAL A 504 -3.40 -17.73 20.46
CA VAL A 504 -3.15 -16.37 20.95
C VAL A 504 -3.58 -15.31 19.94
N ASN A 505 -4.04 -14.16 20.43
CA ASN A 505 -4.38 -13.02 19.59
C ASN A 505 -3.12 -12.24 19.22
N VAL A 506 -2.63 -12.42 17.99
CA VAL A 506 -1.42 -11.74 17.51
C VAL A 506 -1.67 -10.27 17.20
N ASP A 507 -2.91 -9.86 16.90
CA ASP A 507 -3.19 -8.46 16.58
C ASP A 507 -2.95 -7.56 17.79
N GLU A 508 -3.46 -7.97 18.94
CA GLU A 508 -3.29 -7.25 20.20
C GLU A 508 -1.85 -7.37 20.73
N ALA A 509 -1.22 -8.54 20.60
CA ALA A 509 0.15 -8.73 21.05
C ALA A 509 1.13 -7.82 20.29
N LYS A 510 0.99 -7.74 18.96
CA LYS A 510 1.79 -6.85 18.12
C LYS A 510 1.51 -5.38 18.42
N LEU A 511 0.27 -5.00 18.68
CA LEU A 511 -0.07 -3.63 19.09
C LEU A 511 0.66 -3.25 20.37
N VAL A 512 0.55 -4.07 21.42
CA VAL A 512 1.20 -3.75 22.70
C VAL A 512 2.73 -3.67 22.55
N VAL A 513 3.34 -4.59 21.81
CA VAL A 513 4.79 -4.57 21.57
C VAL A 513 5.20 -3.33 20.78
N THR A 514 4.52 -3.02 19.67
CA THR A 514 4.85 -1.85 18.84
C THR A 514 4.64 -0.53 19.57
N GLU A 515 3.62 -0.40 20.41
CA GLU A 515 3.44 0.79 21.27
C GLU A 515 4.57 0.93 22.30
N ARG A 516 5.04 -0.18 22.89
CA ARG A 516 6.18 -0.17 23.82
C ARG A 516 7.50 0.18 23.16
N LEU A 517 7.70 -0.26 21.93
CA LEU A 517 8.89 0.07 21.15
C LEU A 517 8.99 1.58 20.88
N LYS A 518 7.88 2.32 20.87
CA LYS A 518 7.84 3.79 20.72
C LYS A 518 8.17 4.55 22.01
N ILE A 519 8.25 3.89 23.16
CA ILE A 519 8.56 4.57 24.43
C ILE A 519 10.05 4.93 24.43
N GLU A 520 10.35 6.22 24.52
CA GLU A 520 11.73 6.74 24.53
C GLU A 520 12.34 6.85 25.93
N ALA A 521 11.51 7.03 26.97
CA ALA A 521 11.95 7.18 28.35
C ALA A 521 12.01 5.82 29.08
N ARG A 522 13.12 5.55 29.77
CA ARG A 522 13.29 4.34 30.61
C ARG A 522 12.21 4.26 31.70
N GLY A 523 11.81 3.04 32.06
CA GLY A 523 10.75 2.78 33.02
C GLY A 523 9.59 1.95 32.44
N PRO A 524 8.33 2.20 32.87
CA PRO A 524 7.18 1.36 32.53
C PRO A 524 7.06 1.05 31.03
N GLY A 525 7.07 -0.24 30.69
CA GLY A 525 6.93 -0.72 29.30
C GLY A 525 8.12 -0.47 28.38
N TYR A 526 9.20 0.17 28.84
CA TYR A 526 10.37 0.45 28.00
C TYR A 526 11.07 -0.86 27.57
N CYS A 527 11.51 -0.91 26.32
CA CYS A 527 12.15 -2.09 25.73
C CYS A 527 13.66 -1.85 25.54
N HIS A 528 14.46 -2.56 26.30
CA HIS A 528 15.92 -2.54 26.26
C HIS A 528 16.48 -3.58 25.29
N PHE A 529 17.39 -3.13 24.42
CA PHE A 529 18.10 -3.95 23.45
C PHE A 529 19.60 -3.90 23.68
N PRO A 530 20.32 -5.02 23.53
CA PRO A 530 21.76 -5.01 23.65
C PRO A 530 22.41 -4.49 22.37
N LYS A 531 23.59 -3.88 22.50
CA LYS A 531 24.31 -3.27 21.38
C LYS A 531 24.78 -4.28 20.31
N ASP A 532 24.79 -5.57 20.63
CA ASP A 532 25.31 -6.65 19.79
C ASP A 532 24.29 -7.16 18.75
N ARG A 533 23.05 -6.65 18.77
CA ARG A 533 22.03 -7.00 17.76
C ARG A 533 22.39 -6.36 16.42
N PRO A 534 22.36 -7.12 15.31
CA PRO A 534 22.63 -6.57 13.99
C PRO A 534 21.52 -5.62 13.56
N SER A 535 21.80 -4.67 12.67
CA SER A 535 20.78 -3.73 12.14
C SER A 535 19.61 -4.45 11.47
N GLY A 536 19.85 -5.60 10.84
CA GLY A 536 18.81 -6.45 10.25
C GLY A 536 17.76 -6.91 11.27
N TYR A 537 18.15 -7.08 12.54
CA TYR A 537 17.23 -7.42 13.64
C TYR A 537 16.18 -6.32 13.86
N PHE A 538 16.62 -5.06 13.89
CA PHE A 538 15.73 -3.93 14.15
C PHE A 538 14.78 -3.66 12.98
N ARG A 539 15.23 -3.91 11.75
CA ARG A 539 14.39 -3.82 10.54
C ARG A 539 13.18 -4.76 10.55
N MET A 540 13.23 -5.84 11.33
CA MET A 540 12.10 -6.77 11.44
C MET A 540 10.93 -6.18 12.24
N PHE A 541 11.16 -5.23 13.14
CA PHE A 541 10.08 -4.55 13.88
C PHE A 541 9.25 -3.61 13.00
N GLY A 542 9.87 -2.99 11.99
CA GLY A 542 9.21 -2.12 11.02
C GLY A 542 8.57 -2.85 9.82
N ALA A 543 8.68 -4.18 9.76
CA ALA A 543 8.24 -4.97 8.61
C ALA A 543 6.72 -5.16 8.51
N GLU A 544 6.00 -5.02 9.62
CA GLU A 544 4.54 -4.98 9.63
C GLU A 544 4.01 -3.63 10.08
N ARG A 545 2.86 -3.24 9.55
CA ARG A 545 2.19 -1.99 9.92
C ARG A 545 0.72 -2.22 10.17
N LEU A 546 0.18 -1.50 11.14
CA LEU A 546 -1.25 -1.52 11.43
C LEU A 546 -2.00 -0.62 10.44
N VAL A 547 -2.74 -1.22 9.51
CA VAL A 547 -3.50 -0.50 8.47
C VAL A 547 -5.00 -0.58 8.74
N THR A 548 -5.73 0.50 8.45
CA THR A 548 -7.19 0.52 8.58
C THR A 548 -7.83 0.08 7.27
N LYS A 549 -8.37 -1.14 7.23
CA LYS A 549 -9.12 -1.65 6.07
C LYS A 549 -10.61 -1.58 6.33
N TYR A 550 -11.38 -1.14 5.36
CA TYR A 550 -12.85 -1.14 5.46
C TYR A 550 -13.40 -2.51 5.08
N GLN A 551 -14.11 -3.15 5.99
CA GLN A 551 -14.81 -4.41 5.73
C GLN A 551 -16.32 -4.20 5.95
N ARG A 552 -17.11 -4.33 4.88
CA ARG A 552 -18.56 -4.06 4.89
C ARG A 552 -18.93 -2.66 5.41
N GLY A 553 -18.11 -1.65 5.10
CA GLY A 553 -18.32 -0.26 5.52
C GLY A 553 -17.80 0.09 6.92
N PHE A 554 -17.32 -0.88 7.70
CA PHE A 554 -16.74 -0.63 9.02
C PHE A 554 -15.20 -0.59 8.96
N PRO A 555 -14.54 0.37 9.61
CA PRO A 555 -13.09 0.39 9.70
C PRO A 555 -12.60 -0.74 10.60
N VAL A 556 -11.75 -1.61 10.06
CA VAL A 556 -11.11 -2.71 10.79
C VAL A 556 -9.59 -2.54 10.68
N LYS A 557 -8.92 -2.33 11.80
CA LYS A 557 -7.45 -2.31 11.86
C LYS A 557 -6.92 -3.74 11.67
N ARG A 558 -5.97 -3.94 10.77
CA ARG A 558 -5.26 -5.21 10.55
C ARG A 558 -3.77 -4.98 10.35
N TRP A 559 -2.96 -5.90 10.84
CA TRP A 559 -1.53 -5.93 10.54
C TRP A 559 -1.30 -6.33 9.08
N HIS A 560 -0.41 -5.59 8.42
CA HIS A 560 -0.01 -5.84 7.05
C HIS A 560 1.51 -5.86 6.95
N ARG A 561 2.05 -7.00 6.51
CA ARG A 561 3.48 -7.21 6.26
C ARG A 561 3.88 -6.59 4.93
N ALA A 562 4.95 -5.81 4.92
CA ALA A 562 5.58 -5.32 3.70
C ALA A 562 6.18 -6.48 2.91
N SER A 563 5.94 -6.51 1.58
CA SER A 563 6.41 -7.59 0.73
C SER A 563 7.94 -7.70 0.74
N GLY A 564 8.46 -8.92 0.85
CA GLY A 564 9.89 -9.21 0.87
C GLY A 564 10.64 -8.82 2.15
N ARG A 565 9.95 -8.33 3.19
CA ARG A 565 10.59 -7.98 4.48
C ARG A 565 10.42 -9.09 5.53
N PRO A 566 11.49 -9.54 6.21
CA PRO A 566 11.43 -10.42 7.39
C PRO A 566 10.73 -9.71 8.56
N ASN A 567 9.96 -10.42 9.39
CA ASN A 567 9.16 -9.90 10.52
C ASN A 567 9.34 -10.73 11.82
N GLU A 568 10.28 -11.67 11.83
CA GLU A 568 10.38 -12.75 12.82
C GLU A 568 10.64 -12.21 14.23
N ALA A 569 11.42 -11.13 14.38
CA ALA A 569 11.65 -10.50 15.68
C ALA A 569 10.37 -9.92 16.30
N LEU A 570 9.49 -9.31 15.50
CA LEU A 570 8.22 -8.76 15.99
C LEU A 570 7.28 -9.90 16.45
N ASP A 571 7.25 -11.00 15.71
CA ASP A 571 6.47 -12.19 16.05
C ASP A 571 6.98 -12.83 17.36
N LEU A 572 8.30 -13.00 17.51
CA LEU A 572 8.92 -13.54 18.73
C LEU A 572 8.68 -12.65 19.97
N TRP A 573 8.72 -11.33 19.83
CA TRP A 573 8.36 -10.41 20.90
C TRP A 573 6.87 -10.51 21.26
N GLY A 574 6.00 -10.58 20.25
CA GLY A 574 4.56 -10.80 20.44
C GLY A 574 4.26 -12.11 21.18
N TYR A 575 4.95 -13.19 20.83
CA TYR A 575 4.82 -14.48 21.52
C TYR A 575 5.39 -14.45 22.94
N ASN A 576 6.51 -13.79 23.19
CA ASN A 576 7.03 -13.60 24.55
C ASN A 576 6.03 -12.85 25.43
N TYR A 577 5.44 -11.77 24.91
CA TYR A 577 4.39 -11.03 25.61
C TYR A 577 3.16 -11.92 25.87
N ALA A 578 2.75 -12.75 24.91
CA ALA A 578 1.68 -13.72 25.10
C ALA A 578 2.01 -14.73 26.22
N VAL A 579 3.26 -15.21 26.32
CA VAL A 579 3.71 -16.10 27.41
C VAL A 579 3.62 -15.40 28.77
N LEU A 580 4.00 -14.12 28.85
CA LEU A 580 3.81 -13.32 30.08
C LEU A 580 2.32 -13.23 30.46
N CYS A 581 1.44 -12.96 29.49
CA CYS A 581 -0.01 -12.98 29.72
C CYS A 581 -0.51 -14.36 30.18
N GLY A 582 0.04 -15.44 29.65
CA GLY A 582 -0.27 -16.81 30.08
C GLY A 582 0.12 -17.09 31.53
N LEU A 583 1.29 -16.60 31.97
CA LEU A 583 1.69 -16.66 33.38
C LEU A 583 0.72 -15.87 34.27
N ARG A 584 0.32 -14.66 33.85
CA ARG A 584 -0.66 -13.85 34.58
C ARG A 584 -2.01 -14.53 34.71
N ARG A 585 -2.47 -15.18 33.64
CA ARG A 585 -3.71 -15.96 33.66
C ARG A 585 -3.66 -17.14 34.65
N GLN A 586 -2.46 -17.65 34.94
CA GLN A 586 -2.20 -18.68 35.96
C GLN A 586 -1.94 -18.09 37.36
N GLY A 587 -2.18 -16.80 37.58
CA GLY A 587 -2.05 -16.14 38.88
C GLY A 587 -0.68 -15.55 39.19
N PHE A 588 0.24 -15.47 38.22
CA PHE A 588 1.50 -14.75 38.41
C PHE A 588 1.29 -13.24 38.35
N ASP A 589 1.78 -12.53 39.37
CA ASP A 589 1.77 -11.08 39.42
C ASP A 589 3.21 -10.56 39.37
N LEU A 590 3.54 -9.86 38.28
CA LEU A 590 4.87 -9.35 37.97
C LEU A 590 5.30 -8.27 38.97
N ASN A 591 4.42 -7.32 39.28
CA ASN A 591 4.76 -6.21 40.16
C ASN A 591 4.89 -6.69 41.61
N ARG A 592 4.04 -7.63 42.03
CA ARG A 592 4.19 -8.28 43.34
C ARG A 592 5.46 -9.12 43.45
N GLU A 593 5.95 -9.71 42.36
CA GLU A 593 7.27 -10.36 42.32
C GLU A 593 8.39 -9.31 42.47
N CYS A 594 8.29 -8.19 41.76
CA CYS A 594 9.24 -7.08 41.89
C CYS A 594 9.28 -6.54 43.34
N ASP A 595 8.12 -6.35 43.98
CA ASP A 595 8.04 -5.92 45.38
C ASP A 595 8.74 -6.90 46.32
N ARG A 596 8.56 -8.21 46.10
CA ARG A 596 9.23 -9.26 46.87
C ARG A 596 10.75 -9.25 46.68
N ILE A 597 11.23 -9.00 45.46
CA ILE A 597 12.66 -8.89 45.18
C ILE A 597 13.25 -7.67 45.89
N VAL A 598 12.59 -6.51 45.82
CA VAL A 598 13.03 -5.28 46.50
C VAL A 598 13.03 -5.48 48.02
N ALA A 599 11.98 -6.07 48.59
CA ALA A 599 11.90 -6.31 50.03
C ALA A 599 13.01 -7.26 50.53
N ARG A 600 13.36 -8.30 49.75
CA ARG A 600 14.47 -9.20 50.08
C ARG A 600 15.82 -8.48 50.08
N ARG A 601 16.07 -7.60 49.12
CA ARG A 601 17.30 -6.78 49.08
C ARG A 601 17.42 -5.86 50.30
N SER A 602 16.31 -5.27 50.75
CA SER A 602 16.32 -4.39 51.92
C SER A 602 16.51 -5.14 53.25
N ALA A 603 16.24 -6.44 53.29
CA ALA A 603 16.32 -7.26 54.51
C ALA A 603 17.69 -7.90 54.75
N ASP A 604 18.52 -8.06 53.72
CA ASP A 604 19.86 -8.65 53.84
C ASP A 604 20.95 -7.79 53.15
N PRO A 605 21.47 -6.74 53.83
CA PRO A 605 22.49 -5.85 53.26
C PRO A 605 23.84 -6.54 52.97
N ALA A 606 24.07 -7.75 53.50
CA ALA A 606 25.33 -8.48 53.37
C ALA A 606 25.50 -9.19 52.02
N GLU A 607 24.43 -9.39 51.25
CA GLU A 607 24.49 -9.87 49.86
C GLU A 607 24.86 -8.77 48.84
N GLY A 608 24.99 -7.51 49.28
CA GLY A 608 25.33 -6.35 48.44
C GLY A 608 26.81 -6.19 48.07
N ARG A 609 27.69 -7.15 48.39
CA ARG A 609 29.06 -7.15 47.88
C ARG A 609 29.07 -7.75 46.47
N PRO A 610 29.74 -7.16 45.48
CA PRO A 610 29.87 -7.77 44.16
C PRO A 610 30.58 -9.12 44.32
N ALA A 611 29.83 -10.21 44.26
CA ALA A 611 30.41 -11.53 44.14
C ALA A 611 31.21 -11.55 42.83
N ALA A 612 32.48 -11.97 42.91
CA ALA A 612 33.33 -12.09 41.73
C ALA A 612 32.59 -12.92 40.67
N VAL A 613 32.22 -12.25 39.57
CA VAL A 613 31.41 -12.84 38.51
C VAL A 613 32.24 -13.95 37.88
N ARG A 614 31.89 -15.21 38.15
CA ARG A 614 32.46 -16.35 37.44
C ARG A 614 31.94 -16.32 36.00
N PRO A 615 32.82 -16.31 34.98
CA PRO A 615 32.37 -16.34 33.60
C PRO A 615 31.61 -17.65 33.33
N LEU A 616 30.34 -17.55 32.94
CA LEU A 616 29.59 -18.66 32.37
C LEU A 616 30.24 -19.03 31.03
N HIS A 617 30.98 -20.14 31.00
CA HIS A 617 31.25 -20.85 29.75
C HIS A 617 29.93 -21.43 29.25
N ALA A 618 29.41 -20.91 28.14
CA ALA A 618 28.48 -21.67 27.34
C ALA A 618 29.22 -22.95 26.88
N PRO A 619 28.71 -24.16 27.14
CA PRO A 619 29.32 -25.35 26.57
C PRO A 619 29.21 -25.28 25.04
N GLY A 620 30.35 -25.04 24.39
CA GLY A 620 30.65 -25.50 23.02
C GLY A 620 29.67 -25.11 21.91
N ALA A 621 29.32 -23.83 21.77
CA ALA A 621 28.75 -23.31 20.53
C ALA A 621 29.71 -22.30 19.89
N SER A 622 30.81 -22.80 19.32
CA SER A 622 31.49 -22.10 18.25
C SER A 622 30.57 -22.12 17.03
N MET A 623 29.70 -21.12 16.91
CA MET A 623 28.99 -20.86 15.66
C MET A 623 29.62 -19.63 15.04
N ALA A 624 30.47 -19.84 14.04
CA ALA A 624 30.72 -18.80 13.05
C ALA A 624 29.34 -18.34 12.55
N GLN A 625 28.99 -17.08 12.80
CA GLN A 625 27.80 -16.50 12.18
C GLN A 625 28.07 -16.47 10.67
N PRO A 626 27.30 -17.20 9.83
CA PRO A 626 27.28 -16.86 8.41
C PRO A 626 26.80 -15.41 8.25
N ALA A 627 27.12 -14.79 7.12
CA ALA A 627 26.69 -13.42 6.80
C ALA A 627 25.20 -13.23 7.11
N ASP A 628 24.87 -12.10 7.73
CA ASP A 628 23.51 -11.73 8.14
C ASP A 628 22.54 -11.94 6.95
N PRO A 629 21.61 -12.91 7.00
CA PRO A 629 20.68 -13.18 5.92
C PRO A 629 19.65 -12.05 5.72
N TYR A 630 19.68 -11.04 6.60
CA TYR A 630 18.79 -9.89 6.61
C TYR A 630 19.47 -8.58 6.15
N LEU A 631 20.72 -8.65 5.66
CA LEU A 631 21.42 -7.55 4.99
C LEU A 631 21.07 -7.45 3.50
#